data_AF-A0A1V6YVQ1-F1
#
_entry.id   AF-A0A1V6YVQ1-F1
#
_cell.length_a   1.000
_cell.length_b   1.000
_cell.length_c   1.000
_cell.angle_alpha   90.00
_cell.angle_beta   90.00
_cell.angle_gamma   90.00
#
_symmetry.space_group_name_H-M   'P 1'
#
loop_
_entity.id
_entity.type
_entity.pdbx_description
1 polymer ?
#
loop_
_entity_poly.entity_id
_entity_poly.type
_entity_poly.pdbx_seq_one_letter_code
_entity_poly.pdbx_strand_id
1 'polypeptide(L)'
;MFIEQPISRYIPSTKASKRSFEELFDPSPCRKLVNLADIVKEGKSLAIHTSYAKTLHNQRNPITQAKEKMLPIEYKQYKAWVGGAIMPTIDWKNSRKTVELPQNEKSHFKKQVRVIREIYDNPHITRTDACWFMSKFGYMIPPIEAVVMVRTAQRKYVSDREGLTEMELAELETARNIVQVTMDILEKRSVG
;
A
#
# COMPACT_ATOMS: atom_id res chain seq x y z
N MET A 1 -76.14 -10.41 -43.71
CA MET A 1 -75.42 -11.62 -44.17
C MET A 1 -73.93 -11.41 -43.87
N PHE A 2 -73.24 -12.44 -43.38
CA PHE A 2 -71.81 -12.53 -43.03
C PHE A 2 -71.42 -12.00 -41.64
N ILE A 3 -71.41 -12.84 -40.60
CA ILE A 3 -70.46 -13.89 -40.13
C ILE A 3 -69.77 -13.36 -38.87
N GLU A 4 -70.07 -14.01 -37.73
CA GLU A 4 -69.26 -13.94 -36.51
C GLU A 4 -67.94 -14.71 -36.72
N GLN A 5 -66.81 -14.09 -36.36
CA GLN A 5 -65.61 -14.81 -35.96
C GLN A 5 -65.02 -14.17 -34.68
N PRO A 6 -64.52 -14.97 -33.71
CA PRO A 6 -64.11 -14.49 -32.40
C PRO A 6 -62.64 -14.08 -32.42
N ILE A 7 -62.31 -12.88 -31.92
CA ILE A 7 -60.91 -12.48 -31.75
C ILE A 7 -60.62 -12.23 -30.26
N SER A 8 -60.08 -13.29 -29.66
CA SER A 8 -59.03 -13.35 -28.63
C SER A 8 -58.87 -12.14 -27.71
N ARG A 9 -59.27 -12.31 -26.45
CA ARG A 9 -58.89 -11.42 -25.35
C ARG A 9 -57.37 -11.44 -25.17
N TYR A 10 -56.69 -10.38 -25.63
CA TYR A 10 -55.31 -10.14 -25.25
C TYR A 10 -55.27 -9.69 -23.79
N ILE A 11 -54.79 -10.56 -22.91
CA ILE A 11 -54.40 -10.22 -21.54
C ILE A 11 -52.95 -9.75 -21.61
N PRO A 12 -52.63 -8.48 -21.31
CA PRO A 12 -51.24 -8.08 -21.18
C PRO A 12 -50.63 -8.77 -19.96
N SER A 13 -49.68 -9.65 -20.24
CA SER A 13 -48.90 -10.37 -19.24
C SER A 13 -48.01 -9.41 -18.45
N THR A 14 -48.28 -9.37 -17.15
CA THR A 14 -47.39 -9.26 -15.99
C THR A 14 -46.07 -8.46 -16.08
N LYS A 15 -46.01 -7.47 -15.18
CA LYS A 15 -44.83 -7.04 -14.41
C LYS A 15 -43.73 -6.29 -15.17
N ALA A 16 -44.02 -5.05 -15.54
CA ALA A 16 -43.03 -3.98 -15.40
C ALA A 16 -42.99 -3.56 -13.91
N SER A 17 -42.29 -4.36 -13.09
CA SER A 17 -42.02 -3.99 -11.70
C SER A 17 -41.09 -2.77 -11.72
N LYS A 18 -41.67 -1.59 -11.50
CA LYS A 18 -40.93 -0.39 -11.11
C LYS A 18 -40.17 -0.74 -9.83
N ARG A 19 -38.91 -1.15 -9.94
CA ARG A 19 -38.03 -1.23 -8.76
C ARG A 19 -37.97 0.16 -8.17
N SER A 20 -38.41 0.30 -6.93
CA SER A 20 -38.36 1.55 -6.19
C SER A 20 -36.92 2.00 -6.04
N PHE A 21 -36.71 3.31 -5.96
CA PHE A 21 -35.40 3.92 -5.74
C PHE A 21 -34.73 3.39 -4.45
N GLU A 22 -35.51 3.01 -3.44
CA GLU A 22 -35.06 2.31 -2.24
C GLU A 22 -34.48 0.90 -2.51
N GLU A 23 -34.98 0.15 -3.48
CA GLU A 23 -34.43 -1.16 -3.83
C GLU A 23 -33.08 -1.07 -4.55
N LEU A 24 -32.63 0.11 -4.96
CA LEU A 24 -31.33 0.32 -5.62
C LEU A 24 -30.16 0.37 -4.60
N PHE A 25 -30.45 0.72 -3.35
CA PHE A 25 -29.48 0.84 -2.27
C PHE A 25 -29.73 -0.18 -1.15
N ASP A 26 -29.50 -1.47 -1.42
CA ASP A 26 -29.14 -2.38 -0.33
C ASP A 26 -27.82 -1.87 0.30
N PRO A 27 -27.82 -1.51 1.60
CA PRO A 27 -26.66 -0.94 2.26
C PRO A 27 -25.56 -1.97 2.53
N SER A 28 -25.76 -3.25 2.16
CA SER A 28 -24.76 -4.28 2.38
C SER A 28 -23.43 -3.95 1.67
N PRO A 29 -22.28 -3.99 2.38
CA PRO A 29 -20.96 -3.76 1.78
C PRO A 29 -20.68 -4.67 0.58
N CYS A 30 -21.24 -5.89 0.60
CA CYS A 30 -21.13 -6.85 -0.49
C CYS A 30 -21.75 -6.31 -1.78
N ARG A 31 -22.94 -5.71 -1.72
CA ARG A 31 -23.61 -5.21 -2.93
C ARG A 31 -22.95 -3.96 -3.50
N LYS A 32 -22.35 -3.12 -2.64
CA LYS A 32 -21.52 -2.00 -3.10
C LYS A 32 -20.27 -2.46 -3.86
N LEU A 33 -19.62 -3.54 -3.42
CA LEU A 33 -18.47 -4.13 -4.12
C LEU A 33 -18.87 -4.76 -5.46
N VAL A 34 -20.04 -5.40 -5.53
CA VAL A 34 -20.58 -5.91 -6.81
C VAL A 34 -20.82 -4.77 -7.80
N ASN A 35 -21.43 -3.67 -7.37
CA ASN A 35 -21.64 -2.50 -8.24
C ASN A 35 -20.31 -1.93 -8.76
N LEU A 36 -19.27 -1.86 -7.91
CA LEU A 36 -17.93 -1.43 -8.33
C LEU A 36 -17.31 -2.42 -9.34
N ALA A 37 -17.50 -3.72 -9.15
CA ALA A 37 -17.01 -4.73 -10.08
C ALA A 37 -17.72 -4.64 -11.45
N ASP A 38 -19.01 -4.32 -11.48
CA ASP A 38 -19.75 -4.15 -12.73
C ASP A 38 -19.30 -2.90 -13.51
N ILE A 39 -18.99 -1.79 -12.81
CA ILE A 39 -18.38 -0.60 -13.42
C ILE A 39 -17.06 -0.95 -14.12
N VAL A 40 -16.21 -1.76 -13.49
CA VAL A 40 -14.94 -2.23 -14.10
C VAL A 40 -15.19 -3.11 -15.32
N LYS A 41 -16.15 -4.04 -15.26
CA LYS A 41 -16.50 -4.91 -16.39
C LYS A 41 -17.01 -4.12 -17.60
N GLU A 42 -17.68 -3.00 -17.37
CA GLU A 42 -18.12 -2.07 -18.42
C GLU A 42 -16.96 -1.22 -18.99
N GLY A 43 -15.73 -1.40 -18.52
CA GLY A 43 -14.56 -0.65 -18.96
C GLY A 43 -14.53 0.80 -18.45
N LYS A 44 -15.34 1.12 -17.44
CA LYS A 44 -15.44 2.48 -16.89
C LYS A 44 -14.45 2.67 -15.76
N SER A 45 -13.94 3.91 -15.64
CA SER A 45 -13.00 4.28 -14.56
C SER A 45 -13.71 4.37 -13.21
N LEU A 46 -13.23 3.57 -12.25
CA LEU A 46 -13.62 3.64 -10.84
C LEU A 46 -13.34 5.02 -10.26
N ALA A 47 -12.20 5.64 -10.60
CA ALA A 47 -11.82 6.95 -10.07
C ALA A 47 -12.80 8.04 -10.49
N ILE A 48 -13.30 8.00 -11.73
CA ILE A 48 -14.33 8.92 -12.20
C ILE A 48 -15.65 8.64 -11.48
N HIS A 49 -16.08 7.37 -11.41
CA HIS A 49 -17.38 6.99 -10.83
C HIS A 49 -17.48 7.16 -9.31
N THR A 50 -16.36 7.06 -8.60
CA THR A 50 -16.29 7.28 -7.15
C THR A 50 -15.97 8.74 -6.79
N SER A 51 -15.89 9.63 -7.79
CA SER A 51 -15.39 11.01 -7.65
C SER A 51 -13.97 11.14 -7.10
N TYR A 52 -13.23 10.04 -6.99
CA TYR A 52 -11.88 10.00 -6.44
C TYR A 52 -10.86 10.70 -7.35
N ALA A 53 -11.13 10.75 -8.66
CA ALA A 53 -10.35 11.54 -9.63
C ALA A 53 -10.31 13.04 -9.28
N LYS A 54 -11.31 13.57 -8.57
CA LYS A 54 -11.36 14.96 -8.11
C LYS A 54 -10.70 15.18 -6.75
N THR A 55 -10.36 14.11 -6.03
CA THR A 55 -9.82 14.14 -4.66
C THR A 55 -8.37 13.66 -4.60
N LEU A 56 -7.55 13.98 -5.60
CA LEU A 56 -6.13 13.62 -5.78
C LEU A 56 -5.18 13.98 -4.59
N HIS A 57 -5.73 14.39 -3.45
CA HIS A 57 -5.04 14.86 -2.26
C HIS A 57 -4.96 13.88 -1.10
N ASN A 58 -5.50 12.65 -1.19
CA ASN A 58 -5.10 11.60 -0.26
C ASN A 58 -3.74 11.01 -0.66
N GLN A 59 -2.72 11.88 -0.66
CA GLN A 59 -1.33 11.54 -0.88
C GLN A 59 -0.93 10.44 0.10
N ARG A 60 -0.82 9.23 -0.43
CA ARG A 60 -0.26 8.09 0.27
C ARG A 60 1.12 8.48 0.79
N ASN A 61 1.28 8.56 2.12
CA ASN A 61 2.56 8.90 2.71
C ASN A 61 3.37 7.61 2.93
N PRO A 62 4.40 7.31 2.10
CA PRO A 62 5.19 6.10 2.25
C PRO A 62 5.90 6.01 3.61
N ILE A 63 6.15 7.14 4.26
CA ILE A 63 6.75 7.19 5.59
C ILE A 63 5.75 6.70 6.63
N THR A 64 4.47 7.08 6.53
CA THR A 64 3.42 6.60 7.44
C THR A 64 3.25 5.09 7.36
N GLN A 65 3.18 4.53 6.14
CA GLN A 65 3.10 3.08 5.95
C GLN A 65 4.33 2.33 6.43
N ALA A 66 5.52 2.91 6.27
CA ALA A 66 6.73 2.32 6.83
C ALA A 66 6.66 2.29 8.35
N LYS A 67 6.19 3.38 8.99
CA LYS A 67 6.05 3.48 10.45
C LYS A 67 5.06 2.48 11.03
N GLU A 68 3.96 2.19 10.34
CA GLU A 68 2.97 1.18 10.77
C GLU A 68 3.54 -0.24 10.84
N LYS A 69 4.58 -0.53 10.04
CA LYS A 69 5.23 -1.84 9.98
C LYS A 69 6.42 -1.99 10.92
N MET A 70 6.85 -0.89 11.55
CA MET A 70 7.98 -0.91 12.47
C MET A 70 7.59 -1.54 13.80
N LEU A 71 8.52 -2.26 14.39
CA LEU A 71 8.46 -2.60 15.81
C LEU A 71 8.54 -1.32 16.66
N PRO A 72 7.97 -1.31 17.87
CA PRO A 72 7.99 -0.12 18.74
C PRO A 72 9.41 0.44 19.00
N ILE A 73 10.40 -0.44 19.12
CA ILE A 73 11.81 -0.05 19.32
C ILE A 73 12.41 0.63 18.08
N GLU A 74 12.13 0.10 16.89
CA GLU A 74 12.57 0.65 15.60
C GLU A 74 11.96 2.03 15.39
N TYR A 75 10.66 2.19 15.64
CA TYR A 75 9.98 3.47 15.52
C TYR A 75 10.54 4.53 16.47
N LYS A 76 10.77 4.16 17.74
CA LYS A 76 11.36 5.06 18.75
C LYS A 76 12.75 5.53 18.34
N GLN A 77 13.61 4.61 17.90
CA GLN A 77 14.98 4.93 17.50
C GLN A 77 15.04 5.71 16.19
N TYR A 78 14.14 5.41 15.25
CA TYR A 78 13.98 6.22 14.03
C TYR A 78 13.57 7.66 14.34
N LYS A 79 12.60 7.87 15.22
CA LYS A 79 12.22 9.22 15.66
C LYS A 79 13.37 9.97 16.31
N ALA A 80 14.15 9.29 17.16
CA ALA A 80 15.33 9.89 17.78
C ALA A 80 16.37 10.29 16.72
N TRP A 81 16.65 9.43 15.75
CA TRP A 81 17.57 9.73 14.66
C TRP A 81 17.12 10.92 13.80
N VAL A 82 15.85 10.92 13.37
CA VAL A 82 15.27 12.06 12.62
C VAL A 82 15.27 13.34 13.46
N GLY A 83 15.13 13.22 14.77
CA GLY A 83 15.26 14.33 15.73
C GLY A 83 16.69 14.79 15.99
N GLY A 84 17.69 14.25 15.29
CA GLY A 84 19.09 14.66 15.39
C GLY A 84 19.91 13.90 16.44
N ALA A 85 19.46 12.71 16.87
CA ALA A 85 20.27 11.88 17.76
C ALA A 85 21.63 11.56 17.12
N ILE A 86 22.69 11.73 17.92
CA ILE A 86 24.06 11.51 17.49
C ILE A 86 24.32 10.01 17.35
N MET A 87 24.81 9.61 16.19
CA MET A 87 25.22 8.24 15.91
C MET A 87 26.62 7.98 16.49
N PRO A 88 26.91 6.76 16.96
CA PRO A 88 28.20 6.43 17.55
C PRO A 88 29.33 6.68 16.54
N THR A 89 30.40 7.35 16.94
CA THR A 89 31.53 7.58 16.04
C THR A 89 32.27 6.27 15.77
N ILE A 90 32.38 5.89 14.49
CA ILE A 90 33.04 4.65 14.06
C ILE A 90 34.31 4.98 13.29
N ASP A 91 35.44 4.42 13.73
CA ASP A 91 36.67 4.42 12.94
C ASP A 91 36.64 3.32 11.87
N TRP A 92 36.02 3.63 10.73
CA TRP A 92 35.88 2.69 9.62
C TRP A 92 37.21 2.16 9.06
N LYS A 93 38.33 2.90 9.23
CA LYS A 93 39.63 2.50 8.66
C LYS A 93 40.25 1.35 9.44
N ASN A 94 40.20 1.43 10.77
CA ASN A 94 40.83 0.48 11.70
C ASN A 94 39.87 -0.60 12.21
N SER A 95 38.57 -0.43 11.98
CA SER A 95 37.52 -1.37 12.44
C SER A 95 37.38 -2.64 11.60
N ARG A 96 38.27 -2.90 10.64
CA ARG A 96 38.15 -4.03 9.72
C ARG A 96 38.66 -5.32 10.34
N LYS A 97 37.74 -6.16 10.82
CA LYS A 97 38.01 -7.59 10.98
C LYS A 97 37.33 -8.36 9.85
N THR A 98 37.99 -9.41 9.36
CA THR A 98 37.39 -10.40 8.48
C THR A 98 36.23 -11.05 9.23
N VAL A 99 35.01 -10.74 8.79
CA VAL A 99 33.79 -11.40 9.27
C VAL A 99 33.35 -12.37 8.19
N GLU A 100 33.10 -13.62 8.56
CA GLU A 100 32.51 -14.60 7.65
C GLU A 100 31.12 -14.13 7.25
N LEU A 101 30.93 -13.88 5.95
CA LEU A 101 29.69 -13.34 5.43
C LEU A 101 28.67 -14.49 5.29
N PRO A 102 27.47 -14.39 5.87
CA PRO A 102 26.40 -15.33 5.57
C PRO A 102 26.09 -15.32 4.07
N GLN A 103 26.30 -16.46 3.41
CA GLN A 103 26.14 -16.59 1.95
C GLN A 103 24.69 -16.32 1.50
N ASN A 104 23.72 -16.66 2.36
CA ASN A 104 22.27 -16.62 2.14
C ASN A 104 21.64 -15.22 2.29
N GLU A 105 22.33 -14.23 2.88
CA GLU A 105 21.75 -12.91 3.19
C GLU A 105 22.25 -11.75 2.31
N LYS A 106 22.72 -12.01 1.08
CA LYS A 106 23.32 -10.96 0.23
C LYS A 106 22.40 -9.76 -0.01
N SER A 107 21.10 -9.99 -0.19
CA SER A 107 20.10 -8.94 -0.47
C SER A 107 19.79 -8.07 0.76
N HIS A 108 19.72 -8.69 1.94
CA HIS A 108 19.48 -8.02 3.23
C HIS A 108 20.60 -7.01 3.51
N PHE A 109 21.85 -7.47 3.45
CA PHE A 109 23.02 -6.60 3.64
C PHE A 109 23.16 -5.53 2.57
N LYS A 110 22.70 -5.75 1.33
CA LYS A 110 22.75 -4.71 0.28
C LYS A 110 21.94 -3.46 0.67
N LYS A 111 20.76 -3.65 1.26
CA LYS A 111 19.92 -2.53 1.71
C LYS A 111 20.54 -1.83 2.92
N GLN A 112 21.04 -2.59 3.88
CA GLN A 112 21.69 -2.06 5.08
C GLN A 112 22.95 -1.28 4.75
N VAL A 113 23.83 -1.79 3.88
CA VAL A 113 25.02 -1.08 3.41
C VAL A 113 24.64 0.30 2.88
N ARG A 114 23.61 0.40 2.04
CA ARG A 114 23.16 1.69 1.52
C ARG A 114 22.73 2.65 2.63
N VAL A 115 22.00 2.15 3.62
CA VAL A 115 21.53 2.94 4.75
C VAL A 115 22.67 3.35 5.68
N ILE A 116 23.61 2.46 5.97
CA ILE A 116 24.78 2.78 6.81
C ILE A 116 25.64 3.85 6.12
N ARG A 117 25.85 3.75 4.79
CA ARG A 117 26.55 4.79 4.01
C ARG A 117 25.88 6.15 4.14
N GLU A 118 24.54 6.18 4.15
CA GLU A 118 23.74 7.40 4.29
C GLU A 118 23.84 7.99 5.71
N ILE A 119 23.71 7.14 6.74
CA ILE A 119 23.75 7.56 8.15
C ILE A 119 25.12 8.15 8.52
N TYR A 120 26.20 7.56 7.99
CA TYR A 120 27.57 7.93 8.32
C TYR A 120 28.26 8.79 7.26
N ASP A 121 27.54 9.20 6.22
CA ASP A 121 28.06 9.93 5.06
C ASP A 121 29.40 9.36 4.53
N ASN A 122 29.44 8.03 4.38
CA ASN A 122 30.66 7.32 3.97
C ASN A 122 30.33 6.34 2.83
N PRO A 123 30.62 6.68 1.56
CA PRO A 123 30.25 5.86 0.41
C PRO A 123 31.06 4.58 0.27
N HIS A 124 32.21 4.47 0.97
CA HIS A 124 33.14 3.35 0.85
C HIS A 124 32.80 2.15 1.73
N ILE A 125 31.79 2.27 2.62
CA ILE A 125 31.36 1.17 3.49
C ILE A 125 30.95 -0.03 2.63
N THR A 126 31.63 -1.15 2.81
CA THR A 126 31.39 -2.38 2.06
C THR A 126 30.40 -3.28 2.80
N ARG A 127 30.04 -4.41 2.18
CA ARG A 127 29.22 -5.45 2.82
C ARG A 127 29.90 -6.03 4.07
N THR A 128 31.22 -6.23 4.02
CA THR A 128 31.99 -6.75 5.15
C THR A 128 31.98 -5.76 6.31
N ASP A 129 32.14 -4.47 6.01
CA ASP A 129 32.09 -3.41 7.03
C ASP A 129 30.72 -3.34 7.71
N ALA A 130 29.63 -3.43 6.94
CA ALA A 130 28.27 -3.46 7.47
C ALA A 130 28.01 -4.70 8.35
N CYS A 131 28.48 -5.88 7.93
CA CYS A 131 28.33 -7.12 8.70
C CYS A 131 29.11 -7.07 10.03
N TRP A 132 30.34 -6.57 10.00
CA TRP A 132 31.12 -6.30 11.22
C TRP A 132 30.42 -5.27 12.11
N PHE A 133 29.95 -4.17 11.53
CA PHE A 133 29.28 -3.11 12.25
C PHE A 133 28.04 -3.62 12.99
N MET A 134 27.16 -4.36 12.30
CA MET A 134 25.95 -4.90 12.91
C MET A 134 26.25 -5.96 13.97
N SER A 135 27.32 -6.73 13.80
CA SER A 135 27.79 -7.70 14.81
C SER A 135 28.34 -7.02 16.07
N LYS A 136 29.00 -5.86 15.93
CA LYS A 136 29.60 -5.12 17.05
C LYS A 136 28.66 -4.12 17.71
N PHE A 137 27.79 -3.52 16.93
CA PHE A 137 26.83 -2.51 17.34
C PHE A 137 25.42 -3.05 17.16
N GLY A 138 25.10 -4.18 17.79
CA GLY A 138 23.77 -4.82 17.67
C GLY A 138 22.61 -3.88 18.05
N TYR A 139 22.85 -2.93 18.95
CA TYR A 139 21.88 -1.89 19.31
C TYR A 139 21.55 -0.90 18.17
N MET A 140 22.38 -0.87 17.12
CA MET A 140 22.19 -0.08 15.90
C MET A 140 21.38 -0.80 14.82
N ILE A 141 21.04 -2.07 15.01
CA ILE A 141 20.21 -2.80 14.06
C ILE A 141 18.82 -2.17 13.91
N PRO A 142 18.07 -1.88 14.99
CA PRO A 142 16.71 -1.37 14.82
C PRO A 142 16.60 0.03 14.17
N PRO A 143 17.47 1.04 14.40
CA PRO A 143 17.39 2.27 13.61
C PRO A 143 17.75 2.03 12.13
N ILE A 144 18.69 1.13 11.83
CA ILE A 144 19.03 0.79 10.44
C ILE A 144 17.83 0.14 9.74
N GLU A 145 17.19 -0.84 10.36
CA GLU A 145 16.01 -1.49 9.80
C GLU A 145 14.85 -0.52 9.58
N ALA A 146 14.63 0.40 10.54
CA ALA A 146 13.64 1.45 10.39
C ALA A 146 13.90 2.33 9.15
N VAL A 147 15.14 2.76 8.94
CA VAL A 147 15.51 3.56 7.76
C VAL A 147 15.41 2.73 6.48
N VAL A 148 15.80 1.45 6.50
CA VAL A 148 15.62 0.52 5.37
C VAL A 148 14.14 0.43 4.98
N MET A 149 13.23 0.30 5.94
CA MET A 149 11.79 0.24 5.70
C MET A 149 11.27 1.53 5.06
N VAL A 150 11.63 2.70 5.61
CA VAL A 150 11.23 4.00 5.05
C VAL A 150 11.75 4.17 3.62
N ARG A 151 13.04 3.90 3.38
CA ARG A 151 13.66 4.04 2.06
C ARG A 151 13.12 3.04 1.05
N THR A 152 12.67 1.86 1.50
CA THR A 152 12.02 0.87 0.64
C THR A 152 10.60 1.30 0.29
N ALA A 153 9.83 1.79 1.27
CA ALA A 153 8.49 2.32 1.04
C ALA A 153 8.48 3.52 0.10
N GLN A 154 9.43 4.45 0.28
CA GLN A 154 9.62 5.60 -0.62
C GLN A 154 9.94 5.17 -2.05
N ARG A 155 10.89 4.24 -2.24
CA ARG A 155 11.23 3.73 -3.57
C ARG A 155 10.08 3.01 -4.23
N LYS A 156 9.34 2.19 -3.47
CA LYS A 156 8.14 1.54 -3.98
C LYS A 156 7.09 2.57 -4.38
N TYR A 157 6.90 3.61 -3.59
CA TYR A 157 5.96 4.68 -3.92
C TYR A 157 6.32 5.44 -5.19
N VAL A 158 7.61 5.74 -5.41
CA VAL A 158 8.08 6.37 -6.66
C VAL A 158 7.91 5.41 -7.84
N SER A 159 8.35 4.16 -7.71
CA SER A 159 8.25 3.15 -8.76
C SER A 159 6.79 2.82 -9.12
N ASP A 160 5.88 2.77 -8.15
CA ASP A 160 4.44 2.59 -8.37
C ASP A 160 3.82 3.76 -9.15
N ARG A 161 4.52 4.90 -9.28
CA ARG A 161 4.06 6.09 -10.03
C ARG A 161 4.78 6.28 -11.36
N GLU A 162 5.93 5.63 -11.57
CA GLU A 162 6.67 5.72 -12.83
C GLU A 162 5.87 5.06 -13.97
N GLY A 163 5.63 5.81 -15.04
CA GLY A 163 4.94 5.31 -16.24
C GLY A 163 3.41 5.31 -16.16
N LEU A 164 2.81 5.77 -15.05
CA LEU A 164 1.37 5.94 -14.95
C LEU A 164 0.96 7.38 -15.28
N THR A 165 -0.07 7.53 -16.09
CA THR A 165 -0.78 8.80 -16.26
C THR A 165 -1.49 9.18 -14.96
N GLU A 166 -1.83 10.47 -14.80
CA GLU A 166 -2.59 10.95 -13.63
C GLU A 166 -3.93 10.20 -13.45
N MET A 167 -4.57 9.82 -14.57
CA MET A 167 -5.82 9.05 -14.56
C MET A 167 -5.61 7.61 -14.08
N GLU A 168 -4.58 6.91 -14.57
CA GLU A 168 -4.27 5.54 -14.13
C GLU A 168 -3.84 5.51 -12.66
N LEU A 169 -3.16 6.56 -12.20
CA LEU A 169 -2.77 6.73 -10.81
C LEU A 169 -4.01 6.94 -9.93
N ALA A 170 -4.95 7.79 -10.35
CA ALA A 170 -6.22 7.99 -9.67
C ALA A 170 -7.03 6.68 -9.60
N GLU A 171 -7.05 5.91 -10.69
CA GLU A 171 -7.71 4.59 -10.78
C GLU A 171 -7.10 3.59 -9.78
N LEU A 172 -5.76 3.50 -9.76
CA LEU A 172 -5.02 2.63 -8.86
C LEU A 172 -5.22 3.01 -7.38
N GLU A 173 -5.20 4.31 -7.07
CA GLU A 173 -5.45 4.80 -5.70
C GLU A 173 -6.90 4.52 -5.26
N THR A 174 -7.87 4.67 -6.16
CA THR A 174 -9.28 4.34 -5.91
C THR A 174 -9.46 2.86 -5.58
N ALA A 175 -8.92 1.97 -6.42
CA ALA A 175 -9.01 0.53 -6.22
C ALA A 175 -8.38 0.11 -4.87
N ARG A 176 -7.22 0.65 -4.54
CA ARG A 176 -6.54 0.38 -3.26
C ARG A 176 -7.34 0.86 -2.05
N ASN A 177 -7.96 2.04 -2.14
CA ASN A 177 -8.80 2.56 -1.06
C ASN A 177 -10.03 1.67 -0.81
N ILE A 178 -10.69 1.21 -1.88
CA ILE A 178 -11.80 0.26 -1.79
C ILE A 178 -11.37 -1.02 -1.05
N VAL A 179 -10.19 -1.57 -1.40
CA VAL A 179 -9.64 -2.76 -0.73
C VAL A 179 -9.38 -2.50 0.76
N GLN A 180 -8.73 -1.38 1.10
CA GLN A 180 -8.42 -1.06 2.49
C GLN A 180 -9.69 -0.94 3.35
N VAL A 181 -10.67 -0.15 2.89
CA VAL A 181 -11.95 0.02 3.60
C VAL A 181 -12.67 -1.31 3.76
N THR A 182 -12.60 -2.19 2.74
CA THR A 182 -13.20 -3.52 2.82
C THR A 182 -12.53 -4.37 3.89
N MET A 183 -11.20 -4.38 3.97
CA MET A 183 -10.45 -5.13 4.99
C MET A 183 -10.77 -4.61 6.39
N ASP A 184 -10.81 -3.29 6.60
CA ASP A 184 -11.15 -2.69 7.89
C ASP A 184 -12.58 -3.08 8.36
N ILE A 185 -13.53 -3.19 7.43
CA ILE A 185 -14.90 -3.65 7.72
C ILE A 185 -14.89 -5.13 8.12
N LEU A 186 -14.09 -5.98 7.45
CA LEU A 186 -14.00 -7.40 7.76
C LEU A 186 -13.34 -7.63 9.13
N GLU A 187 -12.28 -6.90 9.46
CA GLU A 187 -11.62 -6.98 10.77
C GLU A 187 -12.55 -6.53 11.90
N LYS A 188 -13.34 -5.46 11.72
CA LYS A 188 -14.32 -5.03 12.73
C LYS A 188 -15.44 -6.05 12.96
N ARG A 189 -15.74 -6.89 11.97
CA ARG A 189 -16.78 -7.92 12.07
C ARG A 189 -16.28 -9.24 12.65
N SER A 190 -14.97 -9.50 12.67
CA SER A 190 -14.40 -10.70 13.27
C SER A 190 -14.14 -10.59 14.78
N VAL A 191 -14.19 -9.37 15.33
CA VAL A 191 -13.94 -9.07 16.75
C VAL A 191 -15.24 -8.80 17.54
N GLY A 192 -16.40 -8.83 16.88
CA GLY A 192 -17.73 -8.67 17.51
C GLY A 192 -18.51 -9.97 17.49
#